data_AF-A0A930NLA1-F1
#
_entry.id   AF-A0A930NLA1-F1
#
_cell.length_a   1.000
_cell.length_b   1.000
_cell.length_c   1.000
_cell.angle_alpha   90.00
_cell.angle_beta   90.00
_cell.angle_gamma   90.00
#
_symmetry.space_group_name_H-M   'P 1'
#
loop_
_entity.id
_entity.type
_entity.pdbx_description
1 polymer ?
#
loop_
_entity_poly.entity_id
_entity_poly.type
_entity_poly.pdbx_seq_one_letter_code
_entity_poly.pdbx_strand_id
1 'polypeptide(L)'
;MDQDRIIEQVSWITQSKMAPQPITQEYKERQYRFFENYVHFLQDNGFTTRVILEEGEKATDESQIKVGDLTEDGFKFYAFGIRKWREKYDRAKNKDKAINDFTFIEKKLIKFREQKAE
;
A
#
# COMPACT_ATOMS: atom_id res chain seq x y z
N MET A 1 -1.74 -12.31 -17.31
CA MET A 1 -2.59 -11.42 -16.49
C MET A 1 -2.72 -10.10 -17.24
N ASP A 2 -3.92 -9.52 -17.26
CA ASP A 2 -4.12 -8.18 -17.83
C ASP A 2 -3.26 -7.17 -17.06
N GLN A 3 -2.26 -6.57 -17.72
CA GLN A 3 -1.28 -5.69 -17.08
C GLN A 3 -1.88 -4.33 -16.71
N ASP A 4 -2.91 -3.89 -17.44
CA ASP A 4 -3.59 -2.62 -17.20
C ASP A 4 -4.64 -2.68 -16.09
N ARG A 5 -5.00 -3.88 -15.63
CA ARG A 5 -5.91 -4.07 -14.52
C ARG A 5 -5.41 -3.36 -13.26
N ILE A 6 -6.24 -2.46 -12.76
CA ILE A 6 -6.03 -1.76 -11.49
C ILE A 6 -6.26 -2.75 -10.34
N ILE A 7 -5.26 -2.87 -9.46
CA ILE A 7 -5.33 -3.72 -8.26
C ILE A 7 -5.79 -2.94 -7.02
N GLU A 8 -5.44 -1.66 -6.94
CA GLU A 8 -5.86 -0.75 -5.89
C GLU A 8 -5.85 0.68 -6.44
N GLN A 9 -6.87 1.44 -6.10
CA GLN A 9 -6.93 2.88 -6.34
C GLN A 9 -7.38 3.55 -5.04
N VAL A 10 -6.74 4.67 -4.71
CA VAL A 10 -6.98 5.39 -3.45
C VAL A 10 -8.44 5.83 -3.31
N SER A 11 -9.07 6.28 -4.41
CA SER A 11 -10.49 6.66 -4.44
C SER A 11 -11.42 5.54 -3.95
N TRP A 12 -11.08 4.27 -4.17
CA TRP A 12 -11.90 3.14 -3.71
C TRP A 12 -11.99 3.07 -2.19
N ILE A 13 -11.01 3.64 -1.49
CA ILE A 13 -10.98 3.72 -0.03
C ILE A 13 -11.59 5.05 0.43
N THR A 14 -11.13 6.17 -0.14
CA THR A 14 -11.55 7.51 0.30
C THR A 14 -13.00 7.84 -0.03
N GLN A 15 -13.58 7.20 -1.05
CA GLN A 15 -14.97 7.35 -1.47
C GLN A 15 -15.83 6.12 -1.12
N SER A 16 -15.28 5.17 -0.37
CA SER A 16 -16.02 3.97 0.05
C SER A 16 -17.21 4.33 0.93
N LYS A 17 -18.32 3.59 0.79
CA LYS A 17 -19.45 3.66 1.74
C LYS A 17 -19.04 3.24 3.16
N MET A 18 -17.93 2.51 3.31
CA MET A 18 -17.37 2.10 4.61
C MET A 18 -16.43 3.15 5.21
N ALA A 19 -16.11 4.22 4.48
CA ALA A 19 -15.30 5.31 5.00
C ALA A 19 -16.06 6.06 6.12
N PRO A 20 -15.35 6.62 7.12
CA PRO A 20 -15.97 7.46 8.13
C PRO A 20 -16.69 8.64 7.49
N GLN A 21 -17.94 8.85 7.89
CA GLN A 21 -18.78 9.96 7.42
C GLN A 21 -18.94 11.01 8.53
N PRO A 22 -18.78 12.31 8.23
CA PRO A 22 -18.43 12.87 6.92
C PRO A 22 -16.97 12.56 6.54
N ILE A 23 -16.71 12.35 5.25
CA ILE A 23 -15.34 12.21 4.73
C ILE A 23 -14.60 13.53 4.96
N THR A 24 -13.63 13.53 5.87
CA THR A 24 -12.81 14.69 6.19
C THR A 24 -11.52 14.72 5.37
N GLN A 25 -10.97 15.91 5.17
CA GLN A 25 -9.66 16.08 4.54
C GLN A 25 -8.56 15.33 5.30
N GLU A 26 -8.61 15.36 6.64
CA GLU A 26 -7.66 14.63 7.49
C GLU A 26 -7.69 13.12 7.23
N TYR A 27 -8.88 12.54 7.06
CA TYR A 27 -9.00 11.12 6.73
C TYR A 27 -8.37 10.81 5.36
N LYS A 28 -8.64 11.65 4.35
CA LYS A 28 -8.04 11.50 3.02
C LYS A 28 -6.52 11.58 3.07
N GLU A 29 -5.97 12.58 3.75
CA GLU A 29 -4.52 12.75 3.91
C GLU A 29 -3.88 11.54 4.59
N ARG A 30 -4.56 10.92 5.57
CA ARG A 30 -4.07 9.66 6.15
C ARG A 30 -4.08 8.50 5.16
N GLN A 31 -5.09 8.39 4.29
CA GLN A 31 -5.08 7.36 3.25
C GLN A 31 -3.99 7.60 2.21
N TYR A 32 -3.75 8.85 1.85
CA TYR A 32 -2.68 9.25 0.92
C TYR A 32 -1.31 8.89 1.48
N ARG A 33 -1.00 9.33 2.70
CA ARG A 33 0.26 8.97 3.38
C ARG A 33 0.45 7.46 3.54
N PHE A 34 -0.62 6.71 3.79
CA PHE A 34 -0.49 5.26 3.91
C PHE A 34 -0.17 4.64 2.55
N PHE A 35 -0.81 5.13 1.47
CA PHE A 35 -0.49 4.76 0.09
C PHE A 35 0.96 5.06 -0.26
N GLU A 36 1.42 6.28 0.00
CA GLU A 36 2.81 6.71 -0.20
C GLU A 36 3.77 5.75 0.50
N ASN A 37 3.56 5.47 1.79
CA ASN A 37 4.44 4.64 2.60
C ASN A 37 4.62 3.23 2.02
N TYR A 38 3.55 2.55 1.62
CA TYR A 38 3.71 1.20 1.11
C TYR A 38 4.12 1.15 -0.37
N VAL A 39 3.81 2.16 -1.18
CA VAL A 39 4.31 2.26 -2.56
C VAL A 39 5.83 2.44 -2.55
N HIS A 40 6.34 3.37 -1.75
CA HIS A 40 7.78 3.52 -1.57
C HIS A 40 8.40 2.23 -1.03
N PHE A 41 7.79 1.58 -0.04
CA PHE A 41 8.27 0.29 0.45
C PHE A 41 8.36 -0.78 -0.66
N LEU A 42 7.40 -0.84 -1.58
CA LEU A 42 7.45 -1.77 -2.71
C LEU A 42 8.58 -1.39 -3.68
N GLN A 43 8.71 -0.11 -4.01
CA GLN A 43 9.76 0.40 -4.90
C GLN A 43 11.17 0.13 -4.34
N ASP A 44 11.41 0.49 -3.07
CA ASP A 44 12.70 0.36 -2.39
C ASP A 44 13.17 -1.10 -2.27
N ASN A 45 12.22 -2.04 -2.31
CA ASN A 45 12.50 -3.47 -2.19
C ASN A 45 12.49 -4.22 -3.54
N GLY A 46 12.41 -3.51 -4.67
CA GLY A 46 12.44 -4.11 -6.01
C GLY A 46 11.16 -4.88 -6.37
N PHE A 47 10.04 -4.54 -5.74
CA PHE A 47 8.74 -5.17 -6.01
C PHE A 47 7.94 -4.47 -7.10
N THR A 48 8.42 -3.35 -7.64
CA THR A 48 7.79 -2.63 -8.75
C THR A 48 8.62 -2.77 -10.03
N THR A 49 7.96 -2.70 -11.17
CA THR A 49 8.59 -2.70 -12.51
C THR A 49 8.97 -1.31 -12.98
N ARG A 50 8.32 -0.28 -12.40
CA ARG A 50 8.56 1.14 -12.64
C ARG A 50 8.41 1.93 -11.35
N VAL A 51 8.77 3.21 -11.41
CA VAL A 51 8.42 4.18 -10.36
C VAL A 51 6.93 4.51 -10.51
N ILE A 52 6.15 4.22 -9.47
CA ILE A 52 4.72 4.51 -9.35
C ILE A 52 4.53 5.91 -8.75
N LEU A 53 5.37 6.26 -7.77
CA LEU A 53 5.33 7.53 -7.06
C LEU A 53 6.77 8.03 -6.86
N GLU A 54 7.04 9.27 -7.29
CA GLU A 54 8.36 9.89 -7.13
C GLU A 54 8.62 10.31 -5.67
N GLU A 55 9.88 10.49 -5.31
CA GLU A 55 10.25 10.94 -3.96
C GLU A 55 9.69 12.35 -3.69
N GLY A 56 8.88 12.48 -2.64
CA GLY A 56 8.22 13.74 -2.29
C GLY A 56 6.94 14.05 -3.08
N GLU A 57 6.57 13.21 -4.05
CA GLU A 57 5.26 13.29 -4.70
C GLU A 57 4.16 12.84 -3.73
N LYS A 58 3.04 13.57 -3.71
CA LYS A 58 1.90 13.25 -2.85
C LYS A 58 0.89 12.40 -3.59
N ALA A 59 0.38 11.38 -2.92
CA ALA A 59 -0.71 10.59 -3.44
C ALA A 59 -2.03 11.41 -3.48
N THR A 60 -2.89 11.05 -4.42
CA THR A 60 -4.20 11.65 -4.63
C THR A 60 -5.27 10.57 -4.74
N ASP A 61 -6.55 10.95 -4.86
CA ASP A 61 -7.64 10.00 -5.13
C ASP A 61 -7.44 9.23 -6.46
N GLU A 62 -6.67 9.76 -7.40
CA GLU A 62 -6.36 9.14 -8.70
C GLU A 62 -5.14 8.21 -8.64
N SER A 63 -4.36 8.27 -7.57
CA SER A 63 -3.22 7.36 -7.37
C SER A 63 -3.69 5.91 -7.32
N GLN A 64 -3.02 5.07 -8.10
CA GLN A 64 -3.40 3.70 -8.34
C GLN A 64 -2.18 2.81 -8.55
N ILE A 65 -2.38 1.51 -8.38
CA ILE A 65 -1.42 0.47 -8.72
C ILE A 65 -2.11 -0.47 -9.69
N LYS A 66 -1.45 -0.77 -10.79
CA LYS A 66 -1.86 -1.77 -11.78
C LYS A 66 -1.09 -3.07 -11.58
N VAL A 67 -1.59 -4.16 -12.17
CA VAL A 67 -0.89 -5.45 -12.18
C VAL A 67 0.51 -5.30 -12.78
N GLY A 68 0.62 -4.57 -13.89
CA GLY A 68 1.90 -4.37 -14.57
C GLY A 68 2.89 -3.45 -13.86
N ASP A 69 2.45 -2.74 -12.82
CA ASP A 69 3.34 -1.91 -11.98
C ASP A 69 4.15 -2.75 -10.98
N LEU A 70 3.73 -3.99 -10.74
CA LEU A 70 4.38 -4.91 -9.80
C LEU A 70 5.15 -6.00 -10.54
N THR A 71 6.29 -6.39 -9.98
CA THR A 71 6.97 -7.63 -10.38
C THR A 71 6.14 -8.84 -9.94
N GLU A 72 6.46 -10.05 -10.42
CA GLU A 72 5.78 -11.26 -9.94
C GLU A 72 5.91 -11.45 -8.42
N ASP A 73 7.10 -11.18 -7.88
CA ASP A 73 7.33 -11.18 -6.43
C ASP A 73 6.58 -10.06 -5.75
N GLY A 74 6.53 -8.87 -6.36
CA GLY A 74 5.79 -7.75 -5.83
C GLY A 74 4.30 -8.02 -5.72
N PHE A 75 3.72 -8.67 -6.73
CA PHE A 75 2.32 -9.10 -6.70
C PHE A 75 2.06 -10.12 -5.59
N LYS A 76 2.94 -11.11 -5.42
CA LYS A 76 2.86 -12.10 -4.34
C LYS A 76 3.01 -11.44 -2.97
N PHE A 77 3.98 -10.54 -2.81
CA PHE A 77 4.22 -9.80 -1.58
C PHE A 77 3.07 -8.84 -1.26
N TYR A 78 2.46 -8.23 -2.26
CA TYR A 78 1.28 -7.38 -2.10
C TYR A 78 0.15 -8.14 -1.39
N ALA A 79 -0.16 -9.34 -1.89
CA ALA A 79 -1.18 -10.21 -1.30
C ALA A 79 -0.78 -10.72 0.10
N PHE A 80 0.51 -11.05 0.30
CA PHE A 80 1.01 -11.63 1.55
C PHE A 80 1.19 -10.60 2.69
N GLY A 81 1.72 -9.44 2.37
CA GLY A 81 2.19 -8.40 3.29
C GLY A 81 1.32 -7.15 3.27
N ILE A 82 1.22 -6.48 2.12
CA ILE A 82 0.57 -5.15 1.99
C ILE A 82 -0.90 -5.20 2.41
N ARG A 83 -1.68 -6.18 1.91
CA ARG A 83 -3.09 -6.35 2.32
C ARG A 83 -3.25 -6.51 3.84
N LYS A 84 -2.41 -7.35 4.46
CA LYS A 84 -2.43 -7.56 5.91
C LYS A 84 -2.01 -6.33 6.69
N TRP A 85 -1.11 -5.53 6.13
CA TRP A 85 -0.68 -4.28 6.73
C TRP A 85 -1.82 -3.25 6.73
N ARG A 86 -2.57 -3.15 5.63
CA ARG A 86 -3.78 -2.32 5.55
C ARG A 86 -4.85 -2.78 6.55
N GLU A 87 -5.11 -4.08 6.67
CA GLU A 87 -6.03 -4.61 7.69
C GLU A 87 -5.58 -4.25 9.12
N LYS A 88 -4.27 -4.33 9.41
CA LYS A 88 -3.71 -3.94 10.71
C LYS A 88 -3.90 -2.45 10.95
N TYR A 89 -3.64 -1.61 9.94
CA TYR A 89 -3.87 -0.17 10.00
C TYR A 89 -5.35 0.15 10.26
N ASP A 90 -6.29 -0.52 9.57
CA ASP A 90 -7.73 -0.35 9.76
C ASP A 90 -8.23 -0.73 11.16
N ARG A 91 -7.58 -1.70 11.83
CA ARG A 91 -7.90 -2.08 13.22
C ARG A 91 -7.18 -1.24 14.28
N ALA A 92 -6.18 -0.45 13.90
CA ALA A 92 -5.41 0.34 14.86
C ALA A 92 -6.27 1.44 15.50
N LYS A 93 -6.16 1.58 16.84
CA LYS A 93 -6.81 2.69 17.58
C LYS A 93 -6.16 4.05 17.28
N ASN A 94 -4.84 4.07 17.11
CA ASN A 94 -4.09 5.28 16.76
C ASN A 94 -3.58 5.14 15.31
N LYS A 95 -4.28 5.80 14.38
CA LYS A 95 -3.97 5.76 12.94
C LYS A 95 -2.65 6.46 12.63
N ASP A 96 -2.40 7.62 13.23
CA ASP A 96 -1.19 8.43 13.00
C ASP A 96 0.10 7.74 13.46
N LYS A 97 0.00 6.86 14.47
CA LYS A 97 1.11 5.99 14.84
C LYS A 97 1.24 4.79 13.91
N ALA A 98 0.13 4.17 13.53
CA ALA A 98 0.13 2.95 12.73
C ALA A 98 0.58 3.18 11.28
N ILE A 99 0.29 4.37 10.72
CA ILE A 99 0.68 4.74 9.35
C ILE A 99 2.20 4.74 9.16
N ASN A 100 2.95 5.11 10.20
CA ASN A 100 4.42 5.16 10.21
C ASN A 100 5.06 3.92 10.86
N ASP A 101 4.28 2.88 11.20
CA ASP A 101 4.80 1.64 11.80
C ASP A 101 5.16 0.61 10.72
N PHE A 102 6.40 0.69 10.23
CA PHE A 102 6.95 -0.24 9.24
C PHE A 102 7.38 -1.59 9.84
N THR A 103 7.51 -1.68 11.17
CA THR A 103 7.96 -2.90 11.88
C THR A 103 7.20 -4.15 11.45
N PHE A 104 5.90 -4.02 11.20
CA PHE A 104 5.07 -5.13 10.77
C PHE A 104 5.43 -5.60 9.36
N ILE A 105 5.56 -4.67 8.40
CA ILE A 105 5.80 -5.01 7.01
C ILE A 105 7.25 -5.47 6.80
N GLU A 106 8.21 -4.93 7.54
CA GLU A 106 9.60 -5.39 7.52
C GLU A 106 9.74 -6.84 8.00
N LYS A 107 9.07 -7.20 9.10
CA LYS A 107 9.01 -8.60 9.56
C LYS A 107 8.35 -9.52 8.55
N LYS A 108 7.36 -9.02 7.80
CA LYS A 108 6.72 -9.78 6.71
C LYS A 108 7.66 -9.95 5.52
N LEU A 109 8.43 -8.93 5.19
CA LEU A 109 9.43 -8.97 4.13
C LEU A 109 10.49 -10.03 4.39
N ILE A 110 11.06 -10.06 5.61
CA ILE A 110 12.05 -11.07 6.01
C ILE A 110 11.48 -12.47 5.80
N LYS A 111 10.30 -12.75 6.36
CA LYS A 111 9.63 -14.05 6.21
C LYS A 111 9.34 -14.41 4.76
N PHE A 112 8.96 -13.43 3.93
CA PHE A 112 8.70 -13.67 2.52
C PHE A 112 9.97 -14.05 1.75
N ARG A 113 11.10 -13.40 2.09
CA ARG A 113 12.41 -13.72 1.50
C ARG A 113 12.93 -15.08 1.97
N GLU A 114 12.75 -15.43 3.24
CA GLU A 114 13.10 -16.76 3.79
C GLU A 114 12.35 -17.89 3.06
N GLN A 115 11.02 -17.76 2.89
CA GLN A 115 10.20 -18.74 2.18
C GLN A 115 10.55 -18.94 0.71
N LYS A 116 11.31 -18.02 0.12
CA LYS A 116 11.77 -18.09 -1.27
C LYS A 116 13.18 -18.70 -1.39
N ALA A 117 13.93 -18.72 -0.30
CA ALA A 117 15.28 -19.27 -0.24
C ALA A 117 15.31 -20.79 0.04
N GLU A 118 14.20 -21.34 0.53
CA GLU A 118 13.92 -22.79 0.64
C GLU A 118 13.37 -23.37 -0.67
#